data_AF-A0A952YW54-F1
#
_entry.id   AF-A0A952YW54-F1
#
_cell.length_a   1.000
_cell.length_b   1.000
_cell.length_c   1.000
_cell.angle_alpha   90.00
_cell.angle_beta   90.00
_cell.angle_gamma   90.00
#
_symmetry.space_group_name_H-M   'P 1'
#
loop_
_entity.id
_entity.type
_entity.pdbx_description
1 polymer ?
#
loop_
_entity_poly.entity_id
_entity_poly.type
_entity_poly.pdbx_seq_one_letter_code
_entity_poly.pdbx_strand_id
1 'polypeptide(L)'
;SHQIVGRDHAGVGSYYGPFDAHHIFDQIPRDALQTQAMKIDWTFWCYKCGGMASARTCPHDDADRLLVSGTKLRKWLSEGAEVPAEFSRPEVLAVLREYYQGLAAHERVEVKMTGHSAR
;
A
#
# COMPACT_ATOMS: atom_id res chain seq x y z
N SER A 1 16.88 -14.31 12.59
CA SER A 1 15.64 -13.49 12.59
C SER A 1 15.55 -12.71 11.29
N HIS A 2 14.38 -12.17 10.93
CA HIS A 2 14.15 -11.50 9.64
C HIS A 2 13.53 -10.11 9.80
N GLN A 3 13.73 -9.23 8.82
CA GLN A 3 13.08 -7.92 8.71
C GLN A 3 12.41 -7.80 7.33
N ILE A 4 11.14 -7.40 7.31
CA ILE A 4 10.42 -7.18 6.04
C ILE A 4 10.92 -5.91 5.37
N VAL A 5 11.25 -6.04 4.09
CA VAL A 5 11.52 -4.92 3.19
C VAL A 5 10.54 -5.07 2.03
N GLY A 6 9.70 -4.06 1.83
CA GLY A 6 8.66 -4.07 0.81
C GLY A 6 8.99 -3.14 -0.34
N ARG A 7 8.05 -3.04 -1.29
CA ARG A 7 8.05 -2.00 -2.33
C ARG A 7 8.14 -0.61 -1.70
N ASP A 8 9.03 0.23 -2.23
CA ASP A 8 9.20 1.64 -1.87
C ASP A 8 9.48 1.86 -0.37
N HIS A 9 10.21 0.92 0.26
CA HIS A 9 10.49 0.97 1.69
C HIS A 9 11.27 2.23 2.07
N ALA A 10 10.67 3.06 2.92
CA ALA A 10 11.17 4.39 3.31
C ALA A 10 11.38 5.38 2.13
N GLY A 11 10.72 5.14 0.99
CA GLY A 11 10.78 6.01 -0.17
C GLY A 11 9.93 7.28 -0.03
N VAL A 12 10.25 8.28 -0.85
CA VAL A 12 9.51 9.55 -0.94
C VAL A 12 9.26 9.89 -2.40
N GLY A 13 7.97 9.95 -2.77
CA GLY A 13 7.54 10.33 -4.12
C GLY A 13 8.15 9.44 -5.19
N SER A 14 8.88 10.04 -6.13
CA SER A 14 9.58 9.36 -7.22
C SER A 14 11.11 9.46 -7.08
N TYR A 15 11.62 9.71 -5.88
CA TYR A 15 13.06 9.88 -5.66
C TYR A 15 13.83 8.56 -5.84
N TYR A 16 13.22 7.43 -5.45
CA TYR A 16 13.79 6.09 -5.60
C TYR A 16 12.92 5.22 -6.51
N GLY A 17 13.53 4.20 -7.12
CA GLY A 17 12.83 3.11 -7.76
C GLY A 17 12.07 2.24 -6.75
N PRO A 18 11.00 1.54 -7.18
CA PRO A 18 10.10 0.80 -6.29
C PRO A 18 10.78 -0.35 -5.53
N PHE A 19 11.95 -0.82 -5.96
CA PHE A 19 12.68 -1.92 -5.32
C PHE A 19 14.14 -1.57 -4.99
N ASP A 20 14.52 -0.30 -5.04
CA ASP A 20 15.90 0.11 -4.73
C ASP A 20 16.31 -0.26 -3.31
N ALA A 21 15.35 -0.18 -2.37
CA ALA A 21 15.54 -0.65 -1.00
C ALA A 21 15.81 -2.16 -0.89
N HIS A 22 15.46 -2.98 -1.89
CA HIS A 22 15.86 -4.39 -1.91
C HIS A 22 17.33 -4.55 -2.31
N HIS A 23 17.80 -3.74 -3.26
CA HIS A 23 19.12 -3.89 -3.86
C HIS A 23 20.26 -3.52 -2.90
N ILE A 24 20.03 -2.60 -1.96
CA ILE A 24 21.07 -2.24 -0.97
C ILE A 24 21.50 -3.46 -0.13
N PHE A 25 20.59 -4.37 0.18
CA PHE A 25 20.91 -5.57 0.96
C PHE A 25 21.78 -6.58 0.21
N ASP A 26 21.88 -6.48 -1.11
CA ASP A 26 22.80 -7.32 -1.90
C ASP A 26 24.24 -6.77 -1.88
N GLN A 27 24.42 -5.54 -1.39
CA GLN A 27 25.71 -4.85 -1.30
C GLN A 27 26.29 -4.84 0.12
N ILE A 28 25.46 -5.11 1.13
CA ILE A 28 25.89 -5.18 2.52
C ILE A 28 26.65 -6.49 2.73
N PRO A 29 27.83 -6.48 3.39
CA PRO A 29 28.59 -7.70 3.66
C PRO A 29 27.76 -8.75 4.40
N ARG A 30 27.99 -10.01 4.05
CA ARG A 30 27.36 -11.14 4.73
C ARG A 30 27.65 -11.06 6.24
N ASP A 31 26.63 -11.31 7.04
CA ASP A 31 26.67 -11.32 8.51
C ASP A 31 26.97 -9.95 9.18
N ALA A 32 27.00 -8.85 8.43
CA ALA A 32 27.11 -7.49 8.99
C ALA A 32 25.85 -7.04 9.75
N LEU A 33 24.69 -7.66 9.48
CA LEU A 33 23.42 -7.39 10.13
C LEU A 33 22.94 -8.61 10.91
N GLN A 34 22.34 -8.38 12.09
CA GLN A 34 21.75 -9.45 12.91
C GLN A 34 20.52 -10.08 12.27
N THR A 35 19.81 -9.32 11.43
CA THR A 35 18.58 -9.74 10.76
C THR A 35 18.79 -9.88 9.26
N GLN A 36 18.17 -10.90 8.68
CA GLN A 36 18.14 -11.07 7.23
C GLN A 36 16.96 -10.30 6.62
N ALA A 37 17.19 -9.62 5.51
CA ALA A 37 16.13 -8.93 4.78
C ALA A 37 15.19 -9.94 4.11
N MET A 38 13.90 -9.83 4.41
CA MET A 38 12.81 -10.56 3.75
C MET A 38 12.17 -9.61 2.72
N LYS A 39 12.57 -9.76 1.46
CA LYS A 39 12.13 -8.93 0.33
C LYS A 39 10.74 -9.35 -0.14
N ILE A 40 9.73 -8.57 0.21
CA ILE A 40 8.32 -8.80 -0.14
C ILE A 40 7.94 -7.92 -1.33
N ASP A 41 7.32 -8.55 -2.32
CA ASP A 41 6.86 -7.89 -3.54
C ASP A 41 5.52 -7.17 -3.29
N TRP A 42 5.02 -6.45 -4.28
CA TRP A 42 3.71 -5.82 -4.23
C TRP A 42 2.61 -6.86 -3.97
N THR A 43 1.85 -6.65 -2.90
CA THR A 43 0.67 -7.45 -2.55
C THR A 43 -0.64 -6.75 -2.89
N PHE A 44 -1.65 -7.53 -3.25
CA PHE A 44 -2.99 -7.08 -3.59
C PHE A 44 -4.03 -8.10 -3.14
N TRP A 45 -5.30 -7.70 -3.03
CA TRP A 45 -6.38 -8.67 -2.94
C TRP A 45 -6.73 -9.17 -4.34
N CYS A 46 -6.94 -10.48 -4.51
CA CYS A 46 -7.41 -11.06 -5.76
C CYS A 46 -8.77 -11.72 -5.56
N TYR A 47 -9.76 -11.30 -6.34
CA TYR A 47 -11.14 -11.80 -6.26
C TYR A 47 -11.24 -13.28 -6.65
N LYS A 48 -10.47 -13.73 -7.64
CA LYS A 48 -10.43 -15.15 -8.04
C LYS A 48 -9.70 -16.04 -7.03
N CYS A 49 -8.67 -15.52 -6.36
CA CYS A 49 -7.99 -16.27 -5.29
C CYS A 49 -8.76 -16.23 -3.96
N GLY A 50 -9.67 -15.27 -3.79
CA GLY A 50 -10.42 -15.06 -2.54
C GLY A 50 -9.53 -14.60 -1.38
N GLY A 51 -8.43 -13.88 -1.66
CA GLY A 51 -7.44 -13.57 -0.64
C GLY A 51 -6.34 -12.60 -1.08
N MET A 52 -5.49 -12.24 -0.10
CA MET A 52 -4.25 -11.51 -0.36
C MET A 52 -3.28 -12.37 -1.16
N ALA A 53 -2.70 -11.79 -2.21
CA ALA A 53 -1.74 -12.41 -3.09
C ALA A 53 -0.66 -11.42 -3.51
N SER A 54 0.30 -11.90 -4.30
CA SER A 54 1.36 -11.11 -4.92
C SER A 54 1.54 -11.56 -6.37
N ALA A 55 2.33 -10.81 -7.15
CA ALA A 55 2.70 -11.22 -8.50
C ALA A 55 3.41 -12.59 -8.57
N ARG A 56 4.02 -13.03 -7.45
CA ARG A 56 4.67 -14.35 -7.34
C ARG A 56 3.70 -15.49 -7.02
N THR A 57 2.53 -15.20 -6.46
CA THR A 57 1.62 -16.21 -5.92
C THR A 57 0.26 -16.24 -6.63
N CYS A 58 -0.03 -15.26 -7.47
CA CYS A 58 -1.27 -15.18 -8.24
C CYS A 58 -0.98 -14.90 -9.73
N PRO A 59 -1.45 -15.77 -10.65
CA PRO A 59 -1.29 -15.57 -12.09
C PRO A 59 -2.40 -14.71 -12.74
N HIS A 60 -3.45 -14.33 -12.01
CA HIS A 60 -4.56 -13.55 -12.55
C HIS A 60 -4.16 -12.11 -12.87
N ASP A 61 -4.84 -11.48 -13.82
CA ASP A 61 -4.52 -10.14 -14.29
C ASP A 61 -5.11 -9.03 -13.39
N ASP A 62 -4.90 -7.77 -13.77
CA ASP A 62 -5.34 -6.62 -12.99
C ASP A 62 -6.87 -6.46 -12.91
N ALA A 63 -7.63 -7.10 -13.80
CA ALA A 63 -9.10 -7.07 -13.73
C ALA A 63 -9.64 -7.86 -12.54
N ASP A 64 -8.89 -8.86 -12.08
CA ASP A 64 -9.24 -9.68 -10.91
C ASP A 64 -8.59 -9.18 -9.61
N ARG A 65 -7.88 -8.04 -9.64
CA ARG A 65 -7.10 -7.52 -8.51
C ARG A 65 -7.68 -6.22 -7.99
N LEU A 66 -7.77 -6.11 -6.67
CA LEU A 66 -8.05 -4.84 -6.00
C LEU A 66 -6.74 -4.19 -5.55
N LEU A 67 -6.42 -3.07 -6.20
CA LEU A 67 -5.29 -2.20 -5.88
C LEU A 67 -5.83 -0.80 -5.54
N VAL A 68 -5.70 -0.40 -4.27
CA VAL A 68 -6.14 0.92 -3.81
C VAL A 68 -4.92 1.72 -3.39
N SER A 69 -4.65 2.81 -4.10
CA SER A 69 -3.60 3.75 -3.71
C SER A 69 -4.00 4.54 -2.46
N GLY A 70 -3.02 4.97 -1.67
CA GLY A 70 -3.29 5.83 -0.52
C GLY A 70 -4.00 7.14 -0.88
N THR A 71 -3.75 7.70 -2.07
CA THR A 71 -4.46 8.88 -2.57
C THR A 71 -5.94 8.58 -2.78
N LYS A 72 -6.28 7.44 -3.40
CA LYS A 72 -7.67 7.02 -3.61
C LYS A 72 -8.38 6.77 -2.28
N LEU A 73 -7.72 6.10 -1.33
CA LEU A 73 -8.25 5.89 0.01
C LEU A 73 -8.53 7.21 0.74
N ARG A 74 -7.57 8.14 0.75
CA ARG A 74 -7.76 9.45 1.38
C ARG A 74 -8.92 10.23 0.75
N LYS A 75 -9.05 10.19 -0.58
CA LYS A 75 -10.18 10.81 -1.27
C LYS A 75 -11.50 10.23 -0.78
N TRP A 76 -11.64 8.90 -0.77
CA TRP A 76 -12.85 8.25 -0.28
C TRP A 76 -13.17 8.62 1.17
N LEU A 77 -12.18 8.60 2.06
CA LEU A 77 -12.39 8.95 3.46
C LEU A 77 -12.77 10.43 3.65
N SER A 78 -12.12 11.35 2.95
CA SER A 78 -12.43 12.79 2.99
C SER A 78 -13.82 13.12 2.43
N GLU A 79 -14.29 12.35 1.45
CA GLU A 79 -15.61 12.52 0.81
C GLU A 79 -16.72 11.69 1.50
N GLY A 80 -16.38 10.89 2.53
CA GLY A 80 -17.32 10.00 3.20
C GLY A 80 -17.81 8.83 2.33
N ALA A 81 -17.08 8.51 1.26
CA ALA A 81 -17.42 7.43 0.34
C ALA A 81 -17.15 6.04 0.93
N GLU A 82 -17.78 5.03 0.34
CA GLU A 82 -17.54 3.64 0.71
C GLU A 82 -16.17 3.15 0.24
N VAL A 83 -15.55 2.30 1.05
CA VAL A 83 -14.29 1.62 0.75
C VAL A 83 -14.61 0.13 0.63
N PRO A 84 -14.12 -0.59 -0.40
CA PRO A 84 -14.38 -2.01 -0.56
C PRO A 84 -14.01 -2.81 0.69
N ALA A 85 -14.85 -3.79 1.06
CA ALA A 85 -14.66 -4.60 2.26
C ALA A 85 -13.39 -5.47 2.19
N GLU A 86 -12.93 -5.80 0.98
CA GLU A 86 -11.71 -6.55 0.72
C GLU A 86 -10.43 -5.73 0.95
N PHE A 87 -10.53 -4.40 1.03
CA PHE A 87 -9.37 -3.54 1.22
C PHE A 87 -8.89 -3.50 2.68
N SER A 88 -9.82 -3.38 3.63
CA SER A 88 -9.49 -3.27 5.05
C SER A 88 -10.65 -3.72 5.93
N ARG A 89 -10.31 -4.15 7.15
CA ARG A 89 -11.28 -4.57 8.15
C ARG A 89 -12.24 -3.42 8.52
N PRO A 90 -13.54 -3.67 8.69
CA PRO A 90 -14.53 -2.63 8.99
C PRO A 90 -14.20 -1.76 10.20
N GLU A 91 -13.68 -2.36 11.28
CA GLU A 91 -13.28 -1.67 12.51
C GLU A 91 -12.09 -0.73 12.30
N VAL A 92 -11.17 -1.05 11.40
CA VAL A 92 -10.06 -0.15 11.05
C VAL A 92 -10.58 1.03 10.22
N LEU A 93 -11.48 0.76 9.26
CA LEU A 93 -12.12 1.82 8.47
C LEU A 93 -12.96 2.75 9.33
N ALA A 94 -13.62 2.24 10.37
CA ALA A 94 -14.40 3.05 11.31
C ALA A 94 -13.52 4.11 12.00
N VAL A 95 -12.37 3.70 12.56
CA VAL A 95 -11.42 4.64 13.20
C VAL A 95 -10.89 5.68 12.20
N LEU A 96 -10.56 5.25 10.97
CA LEU A 96 -10.09 6.19 9.95
C LEU A 96 -11.19 7.18 9.54
N ARG A 97 -12.42 6.72 9.35
CA ARG A 97 -13.56 7.58 9.02
C ARG A 97 -13.85 8.58 10.11
N GLU A 98 -13.84 8.17 11.37
CA GLU A 98 -14.03 9.07 12.52
C GLU A 98 -13.04 10.24 12.47
N TYR A 99 -11.75 9.95 12.25
CA TYR A 99 -10.74 10.99 12.09
C TYR A 99 -11.05 11.95 10.93
N TYR A 100 -11.27 11.42 9.71
CA TYR A 100 -11.48 12.26 8.53
C TYR A 100 -12.78 13.07 8.58
N GLN A 101 -13.83 12.54 9.20
CA GLN A 101 -15.10 13.24 9.37
C GLN A 101 -15.03 14.32 10.45
N GLY A 102 -14.20 14.12 11.48
CA GLY A 102 -13.97 15.08 12.55
C GLY A 102 -13.16 16.32 12.17
N LEU A 103 -12.46 16.30 11.03
CA LEU A 103 -11.70 17.45 10.53
C LEU A 103 -12.62 18.64 10.19
N ALA A 104 -12.29 19.82 10.71
CA ALA A 104 -12.96 21.06 10.35
C ALA A 104 -12.79 21.35 8.85
N ALA A 105 -13.70 22.13 8.27
CA ALA A 105 -13.70 22.38 6.82
C ALA A 105 -12.37 22.95 6.30
N HIS A 106 -11.65 23.75 7.09
CA HIS A 106 -10.36 24.32 6.72
C HIS A 106 -9.19 23.33 6.84
N GLU A 107 -9.37 22.20 7.55
CA GLU A 107 -8.38 21.14 7.72
C GLU A 107 -8.54 20.04 6.66
N ARG A 108 -9.68 20.01 5.96
CA ARG A 108 -9.95 19.04 4.91
C ARG A 108 -9.08 19.35 3.69
N VAL A 109 -8.10 18.48 3.46
CA VAL A 109 -7.26 18.54 2.27
C VAL A 109 -8.06 18.07 1.05
N GLU A 110 -8.14 18.92 0.02
CA GLU A 110 -8.66 18.52 -1.29
C GLU A 110 -7.72 17.49 -1.92
N VAL A 111 -8.20 16.26 -2.08
CA VAL A 111 -7.39 15.18 -2.65
C VAL A 111 -7.56 15.15 -4.17
N LYS A 112 -6.57 15.71 -4.87
CA LYS A 112 -6.49 15.66 -6.33
C LYS A 112 -5.95 14.30 -6.79
N MET A 113 -6.68 13.64 -7.68
CA MET A 113 -6.26 12.39 -8.30
C MET A 113 -5.31 12.71 -9.45
N THR A 114 -4.06 12.25 -9.37
CA THR A 114 -3.05 12.46 -10.42
C THR A 114 -2.28 11.17 -10.70
N GLY A 115 -1.88 10.96 -11.95
CA GLY A 115 -0.99 9.85 -12.35
C GLY A 115 -1.59 8.46 -12.11
N HIS A 116 -0.76 7.51 -11.65
CA HIS A 116 -1.15 6.12 -11.38
C HIS A 116 -2.29 5.99 -10.35
N SER A 117 -2.53 7.01 -9.52
CA SER A 117 -3.63 7.02 -8.54
C SER A 117 -5.00 7.26 -9.17
N ALA A 118 -5.08 7.74 -10.41
CA ALA A 118 -6.34 8.02 -11.11
C ALA A 118 -6.87 6.83 -11.93
N ARG A 119 -6.11 5.74 -12.03
CA ARG A 119 -6.52 4.50 -12.67
C ARG A 119 -7.24 3.57 -11.69
#